data_AF-A0A9N9QYF5-F1
#
_entry.id   AF-A0A9N9QYF5-F1
#
_cell.length_a   1.000
_cell.length_b   1.000
_cell.length_c   1.000
_cell.angle_alpha   90.00
_cell.angle_beta   90.00
_cell.angle_gamma   90.00
#
_symmetry.space_group_name_H-M   'P 1'
#
loop_
_entity.id
_entity.type
_entity.pdbx_description
1 polymer ?
#
loop_
_entity_poly.entity_id
_entity_poly.type
_entity_poly.pdbx_seq_one_letter_code
_entity_poly.pdbx_strand_id
1 'polypeptide(L)'
;MRSKDRLAELQRVAGWGETEVLLEPSPPDPDVEAMFQEVDKMRNWIHELNGNTQLVRRLHVDPTFHTNKQLQDQLDSLVTQSHATAMKVCGALRQFETRARVHRGDVRTRMARLQYAATRRLYSDALNAHHSALNALRDNRLHLLHEQIKLTNLTISDEECQSLLDSKNISLFVDNLKAETAEARRALREVEARHEELARLEASLQEVRDLFQQLAHLVTLQQEQIDSVEYFALQATEHVELGGQQLLSGKVSHKRANQKKYGLVICLVSGFIIVLLVLIVT
;
A
#
# COMPACT_ATOMS: atom_id res chain seq x y z
N MET A 1 -25.08 0.38 26.47
CA MET A 1 -25.31 0.10 25.03
C MET A 1 -25.59 -1.39 24.90
N ARG A 2 -26.82 -1.75 24.54
CA ARG A 2 -27.25 -3.16 24.37
C ARG A 2 -26.66 -3.64 23.05
N SER A 3 -25.82 -4.68 23.06
CA SER A 3 -25.30 -5.26 21.82
C SER A 3 -26.50 -5.68 20.97
N LYS A 4 -26.52 -5.23 19.71
CA LYS A 4 -27.53 -5.61 18.71
C LYS A 4 -27.26 -7.03 18.21
N ASP A 5 -26.97 -7.95 19.12
CA ASP A 5 -26.74 -9.34 18.77
C ASP A 5 -28.09 -10.05 18.69
N ARG A 6 -28.56 -10.23 17.44
CA ARG A 6 -29.80 -10.96 17.13
C ARG A 6 -29.51 -12.37 16.64
N LEU A 7 -28.27 -12.86 16.75
CA LEU A 7 -27.88 -14.17 16.25
C LEU A 7 -28.71 -15.29 16.91
N ALA A 8 -28.87 -15.21 18.23
CA ALA A 8 -29.66 -16.19 19.00
C ALA A 8 -31.16 -16.15 18.66
N GLU A 9 -31.70 -14.99 18.30
CA GLU A 9 -33.09 -14.83 17.88
C GLU A 9 -33.31 -15.41 16.48
N LEU A 10 -32.36 -15.19 15.57
CA LEU A 10 -32.37 -15.75 14.21
C LEU A 10 -32.21 -17.27 14.21
N GLN A 11 -31.35 -17.82 15.08
CA GLN A 11 -31.18 -19.28 15.24
C GLN A 11 -32.47 -19.96 15.72
N ARG A 12 -33.22 -19.31 16.62
CA ARG A 12 -34.52 -19.84 17.08
C ARG A 12 -35.59 -19.79 16.00
N VAL A 13 -35.64 -18.71 15.21
CA VAL A 13 -36.63 -18.54 14.13
C VAL A 13 -36.32 -19.46 12.94
N ALA A 14 -35.06 -19.76 12.67
CA ALA A 14 -34.63 -20.57 11.54
C ALA A 14 -34.95 -22.08 11.66
N GLY A 15 -35.41 -22.57 12.83
CA GLY A 15 -35.92 -23.94 12.98
C GLY A 15 -34.99 -25.01 12.40
N TRP A 16 -33.73 -25.06 12.83
CA TRP A 16 -32.76 -26.07 12.38
C TRP A 16 -33.13 -27.45 12.95
N GLY A 17 -34.03 -28.16 12.28
CA GLY A 17 -34.04 -29.61 12.33
C GLY A 17 -32.86 -30.11 11.53
N GLU A 18 -31.79 -30.55 12.22
CA GLU A 18 -30.71 -31.48 11.80
C GLU A 18 -30.47 -31.68 10.29
N THR A 19 -30.40 -30.60 9.52
CA THR A 19 -29.70 -30.59 8.24
C THR A 19 -28.70 -29.48 8.35
N GLU A 20 -27.73 -29.71 9.23
CA GLU A 20 -26.44 -29.04 9.19
C GLU A 20 -25.83 -29.45 7.83
N VAL A 21 -26.23 -28.75 6.76
CA VAL A 21 -25.42 -28.67 5.56
C VAL A 21 -24.21 -27.89 6.03
N LEU A 22 -23.27 -28.62 6.61
CA LEU A 22 -21.94 -28.19 6.94
C LEU A 22 -21.29 -27.89 5.59
N LEU A 23 -21.61 -26.70 5.05
CA LEU A 23 -20.85 -26.07 4.00
C LEU A 23 -19.49 -25.87 4.66
N GLU A 24 -18.63 -26.88 4.58
CA GLU A 24 -17.22 -26.69 4.85
C GLU A 24 -16.83 -25.45 4.05
N PRO A 25 -16.30 -24.40 4.70
CA PRO A 25 -15.90 -23.21 3.98
C PRO A 25 -14.96 -23.68 2.88
N SER A 26 -15.33 -23.40 1.63
CA SER A 26 -14.49 -23.71 0.48
C SER A 26 -13.07 -23.26 0.83
N PRO A 27 -12.05 -24.11 0.63
CA PRO A 27 -10.68 -23.72 0.93
C PRO A 27 -10.40 -22.36 0.27
N PRO A 28 -9.74 -21.44 0.98
CA PRO A 28 -9.44 -20.13 0.44
C PRO A 28 -8.71 -20.30 -0.88
N ASP A 29 -9.18 -19.56 -1.88
CA ASP A 29 -8.63 -19.61 -3.22
C ASP A 29 -7.11 -19.33 -3.16
N PRO A 30 -6.25 -20.27 -3.60
CA PRO A 30 -4.81 -20.17 -3.40
C PRO A 30 -4.21 -18.91 -4.04
N ASP A 31 -4.84 -18.42 -5.12
CA ASP A 31 -4.38 -17.22 -5.81
C ASP A 31 -4.75 -15.93 -5.02
N VAL A 32 -5.89 -15.95 -4.32
CA VAL A 32 -6.32 -14.86 -3.44
C VAL A 32 -5.41 -14.78 -2.21
N GLU A 33 -5.09 -15.93 -1.64
CA GLU A 33 -4.15 -16.04 -0.52
C GLU A 33 -2.75 -15.52 -0.92
N ALA A 34 -2.24 -15.93 -2.08
CA ALA A 34 -0.97 -15.43 -2.60
C ALA A 34 -0.97 -13.91 -2.80
N MET A 35 -2.07 -13.33 -3.28
CA MET A 35 -2.24 -11.89 -3.42
C MET A 35 -2.19 -11.17 -2.06
N PHE A 36 -2.90 -11.69 -1.04
CA PHE A 36 -2.88 -11.10 0.30
C PHE A 36 -1.50 -11.17 0.95
N GLN A 37 -0.80 -12.30 0.81
CA GLN A 37 0.56 -12.46 1.32
C GLN A 37 1.54 -11.46 0.70
N GLU A 38 1.40 -11.13 -0.58
CA GLU A 38 2.22 -10.09 -1.21
C GLU A 38 1.87 -8.69 -0.71
N VAL A 39 0.58 -8.39 -0.54
CA VAL A 39 0.11 -7.12 0.02
C VAL A 39 0.62 -6.94 1.45
N ASP A 40 0.59 -7.99 2.27
CA ASP A 40 1.09 -7.95 3.64
C ASP A 40 2.60 -7.77 3.69
N LYS A 41 3.36 -8.39 2.77
CA LYS A 41 4.81 -8.11 2.62
C LYS A 41 5.05 -6.64 2.31
N MET A 42 4.31 -6.05 1.38
CA MET A 42 4.42 -4.62 1.05
C MET A 42 4.07 -3.74 2.26
N ARG A 43 3.00 -4.06 2.99
CA ARG A 43 2.60 -3.34 4.21
C ARG A 43 3.65 -3.42 5.31
N ASN A 44 4.27 -4.57 5.50
CA ASN A 44 5.34 -4.75 6.48
C ASN A 44 6.54 -3.85 6.15
N TRP A 45 6.94 -3.76 4.89
CA TRP A 45 7.99 -2.82 4.47
C TRP A 45 7.57 -1.35 4.63
N ILE A 46 6.30 -1.01 4.40
CA ILE A 46 5.78 0.35 4.67
C ILE A 46 5.84 0.66 6.18
N HIS A 47 5.51 -0.32 7.03
CA HIS A 47 5.64 -0.17 8.49
C HIS A 47 7.11 0.00 8.91
N GLU A 48 8.03 -0.76 8.32
CA GLU A 48 9.47 -0.62 8.55
C GLU A 48 9.97 0.78 8.14
N LEU A 49 9.58 1.27 6.96
CA LEU A 49 9.91 2.63 6.51
C LEU A 49 9.40 3.70 7.48
N ASN A 50 8.17 3.56 7.96
CA ASN A 50 7.61 4.48 8.96
C ASN A 50 8.37 4.40 10.30
N GLY A 51 8.73 3.20 10.74
CA GLY A 51 9.56 2.99 11.93
C GLY A 51 10.92 3.67 11.81
N ASN A 52 11.63 3.44 10.71
CA ASN A 52 12.91 4.07 10.42
C ASN A 52 12.77 5.59 10.36
N THR A 53 11.72 6.11 9.74
CA THR A 53 11.43 7.55 9.68
C THR A 53 11.25 8.16 11.08
N GLN A 54 10.57 7.45 11.99
CA GLN A 54 10.43 7.91 13.38
C GLN A 54 11.77 7.90 14.12
N LEU A 55 12.61 6.88 13.90
CA LEU A 55 13.96 6.81 14.49
C LEU A 55 14.86 7.94 13.97
N VAL A 56 14.84 8.20 12.66
CA VAL A 56 15.52 9.33 12.01
C VAL A 56 15.12 10.65 12.66
N ARG A 57 13.81 10.87 12.89
CA ARG A 57 13.32 12.06 13.61
C ARG A 57 13.79 12.13 15.06
N ARG A 58 13.87 10.99 15.77
CA ARG A 58 14.32 10.95 17.17
C ARG A 58 15.81 11.24 17.30
N LEU A 59 16.64 10.58 16.49
CA LEU A 59 18.09 10.81 16.45
C LEU A 59 18.41 12.26 16.10
N HIS A 60 17.62 12.86 15.22
CA HIS A 60 17.77 14.27 14.86
C HIS A 60 17.57 15.24 16.03
N VAL A 61 16.63 14.96 16.93
CA VAL A 61 16.29 15.81 18.08
C VAL A 61 17.26 15.59 19.25
N ASP A 62 18.08 14.55 19.21
CA ASP A 62 19.02 14.25 20.29
C ASP A 62 20.16 15.30 20.33
N PRO A 63 20.34 16.03 21.45
CA PRO A 63 21.37 17.07 21.56
C PRO A 63 22.80 16.50 21.49
N THR A 64 22.99 15.20 21.74
CA THR A 64 24.31 14.55 21.67
C THR A 64 24.70 14.11 20.25
N PHE A 65 23.76 14.18 19.31
CA PHE A 65 23.92 13.68 17.94
C PHE A 65 25.14 14.27 17.23
N HIS A 66 25.42 15.57 17.39
CA HIS A 66 26.57 16.21 16.74
C HIS A 66 27.93 15.77 17.29
N THR A 67 27.96 15.26 18.52
CA THR A 67 29.17 14.82 19.23
C THR A 67 29.39 13.31 19.16
N ASN A 68 28.34 12.54 18.90
CA ASN A 68 28.38 11.09 18.93
C ASN A 68 28.41 10.51 17.51
N LYS A 69 29.59 10.08 17.07
CA LYS A 69 29.79 9.46 15.76
C LYS A 69 28.94 8.21 15.55
N GLN A 70 28.71 7.42 16.61
CA GLN A 70 27.86 6.22 16.51
C GLN A 70 26.41 6.58 16.15
N LEU A 71 25.87 7.69 16.67
CA LEU A 71 24.52 8.13 16.33
C LEU A 71 24.43 8.64 14.89
N GLN A 72 25.49 9.26 14.39
CA GLN A 72 25.60 9.69 12.99
C GLN A 72 25.64 8.49 12.05
N ASP A 73 26.49 7.50 12.35
CA ASP A 73 26.57 6.26 11.57
C ASP A 73 25.23 5.49 11.60
N GLN A 74 24.52 5.51 12.74
CA GLN A 74 23.17 4.95 12.86
C GLN A 74 22.14 5.68 12.00
N LEU A 75 22.19 7.02 11.97
CA LEU A 75 21.30 7.82 11.11
C LEU A 75 21.53 7.47 9.64
N ASP A 76 22.79 7.46 9.19
CA ASP A 76 23.15 7.17 7.80
C ASP A 76 22.71 5.75 7.39
N SER A 77 22.89 4.78 8.30
CA SER A 77 22.38 3.42 8.12
C SER A 77 20.85 3.38 7.99
N LEU A 78 20.12 4.11 8.84
CA LEU A 78 18.66 4.18 8.78
C LEU A 78 18.16 4.85 7.51
N VAL A 79 18.83 5.89 7.01
CA VAL A 79 18.49 6.55 5.75
C VAL A 79 18.69 5.59 4.58
N THR A 80 19.81 4.88 4.54
CA THR A 80 20.09 3.89 3.49
C THR A 80 19.10 2.72 3.54
N GLN A 81 18.79 2.21 4.74
CA GLN A 81 17.79 1.16 4.93
C GLN A 81 16.39 1.63 4.52
N SER A 82 16.03 2.88 4.84
CA SER A 82 14.75 3.48 4.44
C SER A 82 14.63 3.57 2.93
N HIS A 83 15.68 4.01 2.24
CA HIS A 83 15.71 4.05 0.77
C HIS A 83 15.56 2.65 0.17
N ALA A 84 16.35 1.67 0.63
CA ALA A 84 16.27 0.29 0.15
C ALA A 84 14.87 -0.31 0.36
N THR A 85 14.23 -0.02 1.49
CA THR A 85 12.88 -0.49 1.83
C THR A 85 11.84 0.17 0.93
N ALA A 86 11.94 1.48 0.70
CA ALA A 86 11.06 2.20 -0.23
C ALA A 86 11.17 1.67 -1.66
N MET A 87 12.39 1.36 -2.13
CA MET A 87 12.62 0.72 -3.43
C MET A 87 11.97 -0.66 -3.54
N LYS A 88 12.04 -1.49 -2.48
CA LYS A 88 11.34 -2.79 -2.44
C LYS A 88 9.83 -2.63 -2.59
N VAL A 89 9.23 -1.69 -1.86
CA VAL A 89 7.78 -1.40 -1.96
C VAL A 89 7.42 -0.92 -3.36
N CYS A 90 8.20 0.00 -3.94
CA CYS A 90 7.98 0.50 -5.29
C CYS A 90 8.05 -0.62 -6.35
N GLY A 91 9.05 -1.50 -6.24
CA GLY A 91 9.22 -2.64 -7.14
C GLY A 91 8.05 -3.64 -7.04
N ALA A 92 7.63 -3.97 -5.82
CA ALA A 92 6.49 -4.87 -5.60
C ALA A 92 5.17 -4.25 -6.08
N LEU A 93 4.93 -2.96 -5.82
CA LEU A 93 3.73 -2.26 -6.30
C LEU A 93 3.65 -2.27 -7.83
N ARG A 94 4.75 -2.08 -8.56
CA ARG A 94 4.80 -2.20 -10.03
C ARG A 94 4.42 -3.60 -10.52
N GLN A 95 4.95 -4.64 -9.87
CA GLN A 95 4.63 -6.02 -10.23
C GLN A 95 3.15 -6.33 -9.95
N PHE A 96 2.63 -5.84 -8.82
CA PHE A 96 1.24 -5.99 -8.43
C PHE A 96 0.28 -5.24 -9.36
N GLU A 97 0.68 -4.05 -9.83
CA GLU A 97 -0.08 -3.23 -10.79
C GLU A 97 -0.44 -4.03 -12.05
N THR A 98 0.54 -4.75 -12.60
CA THR A 98 0.38 -5.54 -13.83
C THR A 98 -0.71 -6.61 -13.66
N ARG A 99 -0.84 -7.19 -12.46
CA ARG A 99 -1.85 -8.19 -12.15
C ARG A 99 -3.22 -7.56 -11.87
N ALA A 100 -3.26 -6.40 -11.21
CA ALA A 100 -4.49 -5.64 -10.96
C ALA A 100 -5.11 -5.05 -12.25
N ARG A 101 -4.31 -4.85 -13.30
CA ARG A 101 -4.75 -4.35 -14.62
C ARG A 101 -5.58 -5.34 -15.42
N VAL A 102 -5.50 -6.65 -15.16
CA VAL A 102 -6.20 -7.66 -15.96
C VAL A 102 -7.73 -7.51 -15.77
N HIS A 103 -8.39 -6.98 -16.79
CA HIS A 103 -9.84 -6.75 -16.82
C HIS A 103 -10.59 -8.06 -17.04
N ARG A 104 -10.80 -8.80 -15.96
CA ARG A 104 -11.91 -9.74 -15.86
C ARG A 104 -12.87 -9.08 -14.87
N GLY A 105 -14.15 -8.94 -15.19
CA GLY A 105 -15.16 -8.39 -14.28
C GLY A 105 -15.44 -9.28 -13.06
N ASP A 106 -14.38 -9.85 -12.49
CA ASP A 106 -14.35 -10.84 -11.45
C ASP A 106 -14.07 -10.18 -10.09
N VAL A 107 -14.62 -10.76 -9.03
CA VAL A 107 -14.46 -10.31 -7.64
C VAL A 107 -12.98 -10.20 -7.28
N ARG A 108 -12.16 -11.13 -7.77
CA ARG A 108 -10.71 -11.15 -7.56
C ARG A 108 -10.02 -9.91 -8.12
N THR A 109 -10.34 -9.51 -9.35
CA THR A 109 -9.77 -8.31 -9.98
C THR A 109 -10.14 -7.05 -9.21
N ARG A 110 -11.39 -6.96 -8.73
CA ARG A 110 -11.85 -5.84 -7.89
C ARG A 110 -11.10 -5.77 -6.57
N MET A 111 -10.93 -6.93 -5.91
CA MET A 111 -10.20 -7.03 -4.65
C MET A 111 -8.73 -6.64 -4.83
N ALA A 112 -8.07 -7.12 -5.88
CA ALA A 112 -6.70 -6.72 -6.22
C ALA A 112 -6.57 -5.21 -6.45
N ARG A 113 -7.49 -4.58 -7.20
CA ARG A 113 -7.50 -3.13 -7.42
C ARG A 113 -7.64 -2.33 -6.12
N LEU A 114 -8.53 -2.77 -5.22
CA LEU A 114 -8.71 -2.12 -3.92
C LEU A 114 -7.44 -2.24 -3.06
N GLN A 115 -6.84 -3.43 -2.98
CA GLN A 115 -5.60 -3.64 -2.23
C GLN A 115 -4.43 -2.85 -2.83
N TYR A 116 -4.33 -2.77 -4.15
CA TYR A 116 -3.35 -1.94 -4.85
C TYR A 116 -3.51 -0.46 -4.47
N ALA A 117 -4.74 0.08 -4.60
CA ALA A 117 -5.02 1.48 -4.32
C ALA A 117 -4.74 1.84 -2.85
N ALA A 118 -5.18 1.00 -1.92
CA ALA A 118 -4.93 1.19 -0.50
C ALA A 118 -3.42 1.15 -0.16
N THR A 119 -2.70 0.15 -0.67
CA THR A 119 -1.27 -0.02 -0.39
C THR A 119 -0.44 1.10 -1.03
N ARG A 120 -0.79 1.53 -2.25
CA ARG A 120 -0.15 2.67 -2.93
C ARG A 120 -0.34 3.97 -2.14
N ARG A 121 -1.54 4.21 -1.60
CA ARG A 121 -1.81 5.38 -0.74
C ARG A 121 -0.96 5.35 0.52
N LEU A 122 -0.94 4.21 1.23
CA LEU A 122 -0.10 4.04 2.42
C LEU A 122 1.40 4.25 2.12
N TYR A 123 1.88 3.74 0.98
CA TYR A 123 3.25 3.97 0.54
C TYR A 123 3.52 5.45 0.24
N SER A 124 2.62 6.14 -0.45
CA SER A 124 2.71 7.58 -0.71
C SER A 124 2.81 8.39 0.57
N ASP A 125 1.96 8.07 1.56
CA ASP A 125 1.94 8.76 2.85
C ASP A 125 3.24 8.51 3.63
N ALA A 126 3.75 7.28 3.63
CA ALA A 126 5.02 6.93 4.26
C ALA A 126 6.22 7.62 3.60
N LEU A 127 6.25 7.66 2.25
CA LEU A 127 7.31 8.33 1.49
C LEU A 127 7.31 9.85 1.73
N ASN A 128 6.13 10.47 1.77
CA ASN A 128 5.96 11.87 2.16
C ASN A 128 6.48 12.13 3.58
N ALA A 129 6.10 11.30 4.55
CA ALA A 129 6.56 11.45 5.93
C ALA A 129 8.08 11.33 6.07
N HIS A 130 8.69 10.42 5.29
CA HIS A 130 10.14 10.26 5.24
C HIS A 130 10.83 11.46 4.59
N HIS A 131 10.32 11.93 3.44
CA HIS A 131 10.83 13.12 2.77
C HIS A 131 10.80 14.36 3.67
N SER A 132 9.68 14.60 4.36
CA SER A 132 9.59 15.70 5.33
C SER A 132 10.58 15.57 6.49
N ALA A 133 10.87 14.34 6.94
CA ALA A 133 11.88 14.12 7.98
C ALA A 133 13.29 14.48 7.48
N LEU A 134 13.65 14.05 6.27
CA LEU A 134 14.95 14.37 5.66
C LEU A 134 15.10 15.87 5.37
N ASN A 135 14.04 16.56 4.93
CA ASN A 135 14.06 18.01 4.75
C ASN A 135 14.31 18.75 6.07
N ALA A 136 13.62 18.35 7.16
CA ALA A 136 13.86 18.95 8.48
C ALA A 136 15.31 18.73 8.95
N LEU A 137 15.86 17.54 8.71
CA LEU A 137 17.28 17.25 8.93
C LEU A 137 18.17 18.19 8.11
N ARG A 138 17.90 18.35 6.81
CA ARG A 138 18.67 19.22 5.91
C ARG A 138 18.66 20.65 6.41
N ASP A 139 17.49 21.20 6.74
CA ASP A 139 17.35 22.60 7.13
C ASP A 139 18.12 22.90 8.42
N ASN A 140 18.10 21.98 9.39
CA ASN A 140 18.89 22.11 10.60
C ASN A 140 20.40 21.96 10.33
N ARG A 141 20.82 20.99 9.49
CA ARG A 141 22.23 20.87 9.10
C ARG A 141 22.76 22.13 8.40
N LEU A 142 21.94 22.72 7.53
CA LEU A 142 22.23 23.99 6.87
C LEU A 142 22.37 25.13 7.89
N HIS A 143 21.45 25.21 8.87
CA HIS A 143 21.49 26.20 9.94
C HIS A 143 22.79 26.10 10.76
N LEU A 144 23.17 24.89 11.19
CA LEU A 144 24.39 24.67 11.97
C LEU A 144 25.66 25.01 11.18
N LEU A 145 25.70 24.65 9.90
CA LEU A 145 26.80 25.01 9.01
C LEU A 145 26.95 26.53 8.90
N HIS A 146 25.82 27.24 8.77
CA HIS A 146 25.80 28.70 8.74
C HIS A 146 26.27 29.33 10.05
N GLU A 147 25.84 28.80 11.21
CA GLU A 147 26.35 29.25 12.51
C GLU A 147 27.86 29.02 12.68
N GLN A 148 28.38 27.88 12.21
CA GLN A 148 29.82 27.58 12.26
C GLN A 148 30.64 28.52 11.38
N ILE A 149 30.15 28.86 10.18
CA ILE A 149 30.79 29.83 9.29
C ILE A 149 30.79 31.24 9.93
N LYS A 150 29.70 31.63 10.61
CA LYS A 150 29.63 32.92 11.32
C LYS A 150 30.59 33.00 12.51
N LEU A 151 30.66 31.95 13.33
CA LEU A 151 31.52 31.90 14.50
C LEU A 151 33.01 31.93 14.16
N THR A 152 33.38 31.50 12.96
CA THR A 152 34.77 31.47 12.49
C THR A 152 35.30 32.83 12.03
N ASN A 153 34.51 33.92 12.20
CA ASN A 153 34.90 35.29 11.88
C ASN A 153 35.43 35.45 10.44
N LEU A 154 34.95 34.58 9.55
CA LEU A 154 35.12 34.73 8.13
C LEU A 154 34.23 35.88 7.70
N THR A 155 34.84 36.99 7.31
CA THR A 155 34.18 38.20 6.81
C THR A 155 33.49 37.92 5.48
N ILE A 156 32.43 37.13 5.52
CA ILE A 156 31.61 36.77 4.37
C ILE A 156 30.24 37.40 4.61
N SER A 157 29.69 38.05 3.59
CA SER A 157 28.28 38.46 3.62
C SER A 157 27.37 37.22 3.71
N ASP A 158 26.23 37.33 4.39
CA ASP A 158 25.22 36.26 4.42
C ASP A 158 24.85 35.79 2.98
N GLU A 159 24.88 36.71 2.01
CA GLU A 159 24.62 36.46 0.58
C GLU A 159 25.70 35.63 -0.10
N GLU A 160 26.98 35.91 0.21
CA GLU A 160 28.11 35.13 -0.30
C GLU A 160 28.14 33.75 0.35
N CYS A 161 27.81 33.64 1.65
CA CYS A 161 27.68 32.36 2.33
C CYS A 161 26.59 31.47 1.70
N GLN A 162 25.43 32.04 1.36
CA GLN A 162 24.37 31.32 0.65
C GLN A 162 24.81 30.88 -0.76
N SER A 163 25.49 31.75 -1.51
CA SER A 163 26.04 31.40 -2.83
C SER A 163 27.08 30.26 -2.75
N LEU A 164 27.85 30.20 -1.66
CA LEU A 164 28.84 29.15 -1.42
C LEU A 164 28.19 27.81 -1.08
N LEU A 165 27.13 27.82 -0.26
CA LEU A 165 26.32 26.63 0.04
C LEU A 165 25.62 26.11 -1.22
N ASP A 166 25.11 26.99 -2.08
CA ASP A 166 24.42 26.63 -3.32
C ASP A 166 25.38 26.15 -4.43
N SER A 167 26.59 26.73 -4.50
CA SER A 167 27.60 26.36 -5.51
C SER A 167 28.21 24.97 -5.28
N LYS A 168 27.95 24.34 -4.13
CA LYS A 168 28.54 23.07 -3.66
C LYS A 168 30.07 23.05 -3.66
N ASN A 169 30.72 24.22 -3.74
CA ASN A 169 32.14 24.32 -4.03
C ASN A 169 32.88 25.08 -2.92
N ILE A 170 33.08 24.40 -1.79
CA ILE A 170 33.80 24.91 -0.62
C ILE A 170 35.30 25.11 -0.89
N SER A 171 35.86 24.55 -1.96
CA SER A 171 37.28 24.75 -2.30
C SER A 171 37.67 26.23 -2.44
N LEU A 172 36.76 27.07 -2.96
CA LEU A 172 36.92 28.53 -3.07
C LEU A 172 37.04 29.23 -1.71
N PHE A 173 36.60 28.57 -0.65
CA PHE A 173 36.66 29.07 0.73
C PHE A 173 37.99 28.71 1.41
N VAL A 174 38.45 27.49 1.18
CA VAL A 174 39.73 26.97 1.69
C VAL A 174 40.91 27.76 1.13
N ASP A 175 40.84 28.17 -0.14
CA ASP A 175 41.92 28.92 -0.82
C ASP A 175 41.98 30.41 -0.41
N ASN A 176 40.83 31.02 -0.07
CA ASN A 176 40.77 32.42 0.35
C ASN A 176 41.09 32.61 1.84
N LEU A 177 40.83 31.60 2.66
CA LEU A 177 41.21 31.61 4.07
C LEU A 177 42.70 31.27 4.17
N LYS A 178 43.56 32.30 4.21
CA LYS A 178 44.91 32.14 4.74
C LYS A 178 44.79 31.67 6.18
N ALA A 179 44.78 30.34 6.37
CA ALA A 179 44.62 29.72 7.68
C ALA A 179 45.92 29.88 8.47
N GLU A 180 46.14 31.12 8.93
CA GLU A 180 47.33 31.58 9.64
C GLU A 180 47.38 31.04 11.09
N THR A 181 46.23 30.63 11.64
CA THR A 181 46.13 30.07 13.00
C THR A 181 45.70 28.59 12.99
N ALA A 182 46.17 27.83 13.98
CA ALA A 182 45.79 26.42 14.16
C ALA A 182 44.28 26.26 14.45
N GLU A 183 43.65 27.28 15.04
CA GLU A 183 42.22 27.33 15.33
C GLU A 183 41.39 27.50 14.05
N ALA A 184 41.77 28.41 13.15
CA ALA A 184 41.12 28.57 11.85
C ALA A 184 41.15 27.27 11.03
N ARG A 185 42.29 26.56 11.04
CA ARG A 185 42.40 25.24 10.37
C ARG A 185 41.52 24.16 10.98
N ARG A 186 41.28 24.19 12.30
CA ARG A 186 40.37 23.23 12.95
C ARG A 186 38.93 23.51 12.58
N ALA A 187 38.53 24.77 12.62
CA ALA A 187 37.16 25.14 12.30
C ALA A 187 36.83 24.97 10.81
N LEU A 188 37.80 25.22 9.92
CA LEU A 188 37.64 24.92 8.49
C LEU A 188 37.38 23.42 8.23
N ARG A 189 38.13 22.53 8.88
CA ARG A 189 37.90 21.07 8.79
C ARG A 189 36.51 20.67 9.30
N GLU A 190 36.00 21.37 10.30
CA GLU A 190 34.66 21.12 10.82
C GLU A 190 33.58 21.54 9.80
N VAL A 191 33.74 22.72 9.20
CA VAL A 191 32.88 23.22 8.12
C VAL A 191 32.88 22.26 6.92
N GLU A 192 34.06 21.78 6.49
CA GLU A 192 34.19 20.79 5.41
C GLU A 192 33.45 19.49 5.74
N ALA A 193 33.65 18.93 6.95
CA ALA A 193 32.98 17.71 7.38
C ALA A 193 31.46 17.86 7.41
N ARG A 194 30.94 19.00 7.89
CA ARG A 194 29.50 19.29 7.92
C ARG A 194 28.90 19.46 6.53
N HIS A 195 29.64 20.07 5.60
CA HIS A 195 29.20 20.15 4.22
C HIS A 195 29.16 18.78 3.53
N GLU A 196 30.14 17.92 3.79
CA GLU A 196 30.13 16.55 3.26
C GLU A 196 28.91 15.75 3.78
N GLU A 197 28.57 15.92 5.07
CA GLU A 197 27.33 15.37 5.64
C GLU A 197 26.08 15.93 4.95
N LEU A 198 26.02 17.24 4.70
CA LEU A 198 24.90 17.88 4.01
C LEU A 198 24.76 17.38 2.57
N ALA A 199 25.87 17.25 1.84
CA ALA A 199 25.89 16.74 0.48
C ALA A 199 25.39 15.30 0.38
N ARG A 200 25.76 14.44 1.33
CA ARG A 200 25.20 13.07 1.44
C ARG A 200 23.69 13.09 1.66
N LEU A 201 23.20 13.94 2.56
CA LEU A 201 21.78 14.06 2.84
C LEU A 201 20.99 14.59 1.63
N GLU A 202 21.55 15.54 0.88
CA GLU A 202 20.97 16.02 -0.37
C GLU A 202 20.88 14.92 -1.44
N ALA A 203 21.89 14.05 -1.53
CA ALA A 203 21.84 12.88 -2.42
C ALA A 203 20.69 11.95 -2.02
N SER A 204 20.52 11.65 -0.73
CA SER A 204 19.37 10.85 -0.26
C SER A 204 18.02 11.53 -0.49
N LEU A 205 17.93 12.86 -0.40
CA LEU A 205 16.73 13.61 -0.78
C LEU A 205 16.42 13.48 -2.27
N GLN A 206 17.45 13.50 -3.12
CA GLN A 206 17.31 13.28 -4.56
C GLN A 206 16.79 11.87 -4.86
N GLU A 207 17.32 10.85 -4.19
CA GLU A 207 16.84 9.47 -4.32
C GLU A 207 15.36 9.34 -3.95
N VAL A 208 14.90 10.03 -2.91
CA VAL A 208 13.48 10.08 -2.53
C VAL A 208 12.62 10.82 -3.57
N ARG A 209 13.15 11.88 -4.20
CA ARG A 209 12.46 12.54 -5.33
C ARG A 209 12.30 11.60 -6.52
N ASP A 210 13.30 10.80 -6.82
CA ASP A 210 13.22 9.81 -7.90
C ASP A 210 12.15 8.75 -7.57
N LEU A 211 12.03 8.33 -6.31
CA LEU A 211 10.93 7.47 -5.86
C LEU A 211 9.54 8.12 -6.05
N PHE A 212 9.39 9.43 -5.84
CA PHE A 212 8.14 10.13 -6.13
C PHE A 212 7.79 10.13 -7.62
N GLN A 213 8.78 10.31 -8.49
CA GLN A 213 8.55 10.22 -9.94
C GLN A 213 8.09 8.81 -10.34
N GLN A 214 8.71 7.79 -9.75
CA GLN A 214 8.31 6.40 -9.96
C GLN A 214 6.89 6.14 -9.45
N LEU A 215 6.53 6.70 -8.30
CA LEU A 215 5.18 6.61 -7.74
C LEU A 215 4.15 7.36 -8.59
N ALA A 216 4.50 8.51 -9.17
CA ALA A 216 3.62 9.25 -10.06
C ALA A 216 3.26 8.43 -11.31
N HIS A 217 4.19 7.62 -11.84
CA HIS A 217 3.90 6.71 -12.95
C HIS A 217 2.84 5.64 -12.57
N LEU A 218 2.83 5.20 -11.31
CA LEU A 218 1.87 4.24 -10.76
C LEU A 218 0.45 4.82 -10.57
N VAL A 219 0.28 6.15 -10.68
CA VAL A 219 -1.02 6.85 -10.53
C VAL A 219 -1.92 6.66 -11.75
N THR A 220 -1.39 6.19 -12.88
CA THR A 220 -2.10 6.09 -14.17
C THR A 220 -3.35 5.19 -14.16
N LEU A 221 -3.58 4.41 -13.10
CA LEU A 221 -4.78 3.58 -12.93
C LEU A 221 -5.94 4.24 -12.16
N GLN A 222 -5.80 5.49 -11.69
CA GLN A 222 -6.81 6.13 -10.82
C GLN A 222 -7.86 6.99 -11.56
N GLN A 223 -8.21 6.68 -12.80
CA GLN A 223 -9.37 7.24 -13.50
C GLN A 223 -10.18 6.06 -14.04
N GLU A 224 -10.99 5.39 -13.23
CA GLU A 224 -12.39 5.71 -13.00
C GLU A 224 -12.89 4.77 -11.87
N GLN A 225 -13.49 5.30 -10.80
CA GLN A 225 -14.34 4.55 -9.86
C GLN A 225 -13.70 3.55 -8.86
N ILE A 226 -12.60 3.92 -8.17
CA ILE A 226 -12.14 3.15 -6.98
C ILE A 226 -12.61 3.78 -5.66
N ASP A 227 -13.01 5.07 -5.65
CA ASP A 227 -13.31 5.80 -4.41
C ASP A 227 -14.72 5.64 -3.86
N SER A 228 -15.57 4.79 -4.45
CA SER A 228 -16.86 4.51 -3.85
C SER A 228 -16.99 3.03 -3.50
N VAL A 229 -16.94 2.76 -2.19
CA VAL A 229 -17.59 1.59 -1.59
C VAL A 229 -18.99 1.40 -2.17
N GLU A 230 -19.66 2.50 -2.51
CA GLU A 230 -20.92 2.53 -3.25
C GLU A 230 -20.86 1.89 -4.64
N TYR A 231 -19.85 2.16 -5.48
CA TYR A 231 -19.71 1.52 -6.80
C TYR A 231 -19.52 0.01 -6.68
N PHE A 232 -18.65 -0.41 -5.76
CA PHE A 232 -18.43 -1.83 -5.52
C PHE A 232 -19.65 -2.50 -4.86
N ALA A 233 -20.37 -1.81 -3.98
CA ALA A 233 -21.65 -2.29 -3.44
C ALA A 233 -22.72 -2.40 -4.53
N LEU A 234 -22.83 -1.42 -5.42
CA LEU A 234 -23.77 -1.40 -6.55
C LEU A 234 -23.52 -2.57 -7.52
N GLN A 235 -22.27 -2.82 -7.90
CA GLN A 235 -21.95 -4.00 -8.72
C GLN A 235 -22.25 -5.31 -7.99
N ALA A 236 -22.00 -5.39 -6.68
CA ALA A 236 -22.34 -6.59 -5.91
C ALA A 236 -23.86 -6.81 -5.86
N THR A 237 -24.66 -5.74 -5.73
CA THR A 237 -26.12 -5.85 -5.79
C THR A 237 -26.61 -6.30 -7.16
N GLU A 238 -26.01 -5.80 -8.25
CA GLU A 238 -26.37 -6.20 -9.62
C GLU A 238 -26.08 -7.70 -9.88
N HIS A 239 -24.94 -8.21 -9.41
CA HIS A 239 -24.62 -9.64 -9.54
C HIS A 239 -25.53 -10.54 -8.69
N VAL A 240 -25.92 -10.10 -7.48
CA VAL A 240 -26.89 -10.84 -6.65
C VAL A 240 -28.27 -10.85 -7.31
N GLU A 241 -28.68 -9.75 -7.94
CA GLU A 241 -29.95 -9.66 -8.66
C GLU A 241 -29.97 -10.61 -9.88
N LEU A 242 -28.90 -10.63 -10.68
CA LEU A 242 -28.75 -11.56 -11.79
C LEU A 242 -28.74 -13.03 -11.32
N GLY A 243 -28.02 -13.34 -10.24
CA GLY A 243 -28.05 -14.67 -9.63
C GLY A 243 -29.45 -15.06 -9.14
N GLY A 244 -30.18 -14.13 -8.53
CA GLY A 244 -31.58 -14.31 -8.15
C GLY A 244 -32.48 -14.63 -9.34
N GLN A 245 -32.34 -13.90 -10.45
CA GLN A 245 -33.09 -14.15 -11.68
C GLN A 245 -32.76 -15.52 -12.30
N GLN A 246 -31.49 -15.95 -12.27
CA GLN A 246 -31.06 -17.27 -12.74
C GLN A 246 -31.64 -18.40 -11.87
N LEU A 247 -31.70 -18.22 -10.54
CA LEU A 247 -32.33 -19.18 -9.63
C LEU A 247 -33.84 -19.28 -9.86
N LEU A 248 -34.52 -18.16 -10.09
CA LEU A 248 -35.96 -18.14 -10.42
C LEU A 248 -36.23 -18.84 -11.76
N SER A 249 -35.43 -18.54 -12.78
CA SER A 249 -35.50 -19.17 -14.10
C SER A 249 -35.23 -20.67 -14.02
N GLY A 250 -34.25 -21.08 -13.22
CA GLY A 250 -33.93 -22.48 -12.92
C GLY A 250 -35.07 -23.21 -12.22
N LYS A 251 -35.72 -22.60 -11.21
CA LYS A 251 -36.90 -23.16 -10.53
C LYS A 251 -38.11 -23.32 -11.47
N VAL A 252 -38.37 -22.34 -12.32
CA VAL A 252 -39.46 -22.41 -13.32
C VAL A 252 -39.15 -23.50 -14.36
N SER A 253 -37.90 -23.62 -14.81
CA SER A 253 -37.46 -24.69 -15.71
C SER A 253 -37.60 -26.08 -15.06
N HIS A 254 -37.17 -26.24 -13.80
CA HIS A 254 -37.35 -27.48 -13.05
C HIS A 254 -38.82 -27.86 -12.86
N LYS A 255 -39.68 -26.90 -12.52
CA LYS A 255 -41.12 -27.13 -12.38
C LYS A 255 -41.76 -27.54 -13.70
N ARG A 256 -41.38 -26.88 -14.81
CA ARG A 256 -41.86 -27.19 -16.16
C ARG A 256 -41.36 -28.54 -16.65
N ALA A 257 -40.14 -28.94 -16.30
CA ALA A 257 -39.59 -30.27 -16.58
C ALA A 257 -40.36 -31.36 -15.82
N ASN A 258 -40.66 -31.14 -14.53
CA ASN A 258 -41.44 -32.09 -13.74
C ASN A 258 -42.89 -32.23 -14.23
N GLN A 259 -43.54 -31.14 -14.65
CA GLN A 259 -44.88 -31.21 -15.25
C GLN A 259 -44.92 -32.05 -16.54
N LYS A 260 -43.89 -31.94 -17.40
CA LYS A 260 -43.76 -32.79 -18.60
C LYS A 260 -43.54 -34.27 -18.26
N LYS A 261 -42.76 -34.57 -17.21
CA LYS A 261 -42.57 -35.94 -16.72
C LYS A 261 -43.89 -36.56 -16.25
N TYR A 262 -44.70 -35.84 -15.47
CA TYR A 262 -46.00 -36.35 -15.01
C TYR A 262 -46.98 -36.60 -16.17
N GLY A 263 -47.01 -35.71 -17.18
CA GLY A 263 -47.83 -35.92 -18.38
C GLY A 263 -47.45 -37.19 -19.15
N LEU A 264 -46.16 -37.49 -19.26
CA LEU A 264 -45.67 -38.70 -19.92
C LEU A 264 -46.03 -39.97 -19.14
N VAL A 265 -45.89 -39.94 -17.81
CA VAL A 265 -46.28 -41.07 -16.93
C VAL A 265 -47.78 -41.36 -17.02
N ILE A 266 -48.64 -40.33 -16.96
CA ILE A 266 -50.10 -40.52 -17.06
C ILE A 266 -50.48 -41.12 -18.42
N CYS A 267 -49.85 -40.68 -19.51
CA CYS A 267 -50.11 -41.21 -20.85
C CYS A 267 -49.70 -42.69 -20.99
N LEU A 268 -48.57 -43.08 -20.39
CA LEU A 268 -48.16 -44.50 -20.37
C LEU A 268 -49.12 -45.36 -19.54
N VAL A 269 -49.56 -44.87 -18.38
CA VAL A 269 -50.50 -45.61 -17.51
C VAL A 269 -51.87 -45.77 -18.18
N SER A 270 -52.40 -44.73 -18.82
CA SER A 270 -53.69 -44.83 -19.52
C SER A 270 -53.62 -45.80 -20.71
N GLY A 271 -52.53 -45.76 -21.49
CA GLY A 271 -52.29 -46.72 -22.57
C GLY A 271 -52.24 -48.16 -22.07
N PHE A 272 -51.55 -48.41 -20.96
CA PHE A 272 -51.45 -49.74 -20.35
C PHE A 272 -52.80 -50.27 -19.86
N ILE A 273 -53.63 -49.42 -19.24
CA ILE A 273 -54.97 -49.79 -18.78
C ILE A 273 -55.88 -50.17 -19.96
N ILE A 274 -55.80 -49.45 -21.07
CA ILE A 274 -56.59 -49.76 -22.28
C ILE A 274 -56.20 -51.13 -22.84
N VAL A 275 -54.91 -51.44 -22.92
CA VAL A 275 -54.43 -52.76 -23.38
C VAL A 275 -54.93 -53.88 -22.48
N LEU A 276 -54.89 -53.69 -21.15
CA LEU A 276 -55.43 -54.65 -20.18
C LEU A 276 -56.94 -54.88 -20.36
N LEU A 277 -57.73 -53.82 -20.57
CA LEU A 277 -59.16 -53.95 -20.79
C LEU A 277 -59.50 -54.71 -22.06
N VAL A 278 -58.79 -54.45 -23.16
CA VAL A 278 -58.97 -55.20 -24.41
C VAL A 278 -58.65 -56.68 -24.19
N LEU A 279 -57.59 -57.00 -23.46
CA LEU A 279 -57.20 -58.39 -23.19
C LEU A 279 -58.16 -59.14 -22.25
N ILE A 280 -58.92 -58.43 -21.40
CA ILE A 280 -59.95 -59.04 -20.53
C ILE A 280 -61.26 -59.26 -21.29
N VAL A 281 -61.59 -58.38 -22.25
CA VAL A 281 -62.83 -58.44 -23.04
C VAL A 281 -62.73 -59.41 -24.22
N THR A 282 -61.51 -59.68 -24.70
CA THR A 282 -61.22 -60.65 -25.78
C THR A 282 -60.97 -62.04 -25.21
#